data_AF-A0A6G3WY92-F1
#
_entry.id   AF-A0A6G3WY92-F1
#
_cell.length_a   1.000
_cell.length_b   1.000
_cell.length_c   1.000
_cell.angle_alpha   90.00
_cell.angle_beta   90.00
_cell.angle_gamma   90.00
#
_symmetry.space_group_name_H-M   'P 1'
#
loop_
_entity.id
_entity.type
_entity.pdbx_description
1 polymer ?
#
loop_
_entity_poly.entity_id
_entity_poly.type
_entity_poly.pdbx_seq_one_letter_code
_entity_poly.pdbx_strand_id
1 'polypeptide(L)' 'GGAGYVGSVVAQHLLEAGHTVTVLDDLSTGFRAGVPAGAAFIEGRIQDAARHLDPSYDGVLHFAAFSQVGES' A
#
# COMPACT_ATOMS: atom_id res chain seq x y z
N GLY A 1 1.34 -2.71 1.22
CA GLY A 1 -0.03 -2.97 1.68
C GLY A 1 -1.10 -2.51 0.70
N GLY A 2 -0.85 -1.51 -0.14
CA GLY A 2 -1.89 -0.97 -1.05
C GLY A 2 -2.22 -1.85 -2.26
N ALA A 3 -1.50 -2.95 -2.50
CA ALA A 3 -1.82 -3.91 -3.57
C ALA A 3 -2.74 -5.06 -3.08
N GLY A 4 -3.03 -5.12 -1.77
CA GLY A 4 -3.94 -6.08 -1.16
C GLY A 4 -5.39 -5.63 -1.14
N TYR A 5 -6.31 -6.52 -0.77
CA TYR A 5 -7.77 -6.33 -0.86
C TYR A 5 -8.28 -5.01 -0.23
N VAL A 6 -7.94 -4.74 1.02
CA VAL A 6 -8.37 -3.50 1.71
C VAL A 6 -7.56 -2.29 1.22
N GLY A 7 -6.25 -2.46 1.09
CA GLY A 7 -5.35 -1.37 0.76
C GLY A 7 -5.59 -0.77 -0.62
N SER A 8 -5.98 -1.57 -1.61
CA SER A 8 -6.29 -1.10 -2.97
C SER A 8 -7.54 -0.24 -3.03
N VAL A 9 -8.60 -0.66 -2.33
CA VAL A 9 -9.87 0.08 -2.23
C VAL A 9 -9.64 1.41 -1.52
N VAL A 10 -8.87 1.42 -0.42
CA VAL A 10 -8.53 2.65 0.30
C VAL A 10 -7.68 3.59 -0.57
N ALA A 11 -6.67 3.07 -1.27
CA ALA A 11 -5.84 3.86 -2.19
C ALA A 11 -6.68 4.50 -3.30
N GLN A 12 -7.63 3.74 -3.86
CA GLN A 12 -8.55 4.24 -4.88
C GLN A 12 -9.43 5.38 -4.35
N HIS A 13 -10.03 5.22 -3.17
CA HIS A 13 -10.86 6.27 -2.57
C HIS A 13 -10.06 7.53 -2.23
N LEU A 14 -8.81 7.40 -1.79
CA LEU A 14 -7.96 8.57 -1.54
C LEU A 14 -7.65 9.35 -2.83
N LEU A 15 -7.39 8.65 -3.95
CA LEU A 15 -7.23 9.29 -5.26
C LEU A 15 -8.51 10.00 -5.72
N GLU A 16 -9.67 9.35 -5.57
CA GLU A 16 -10.97 9.93 -5.90
C GLU A 16 -11.30 11.17 -5.06
N ALA A 17 -10.82 11.21 -3.81
CA ALA A 17 -10.91 12.38 -2.93
C ALA A 17 -9.89 13.49 -3.25
N GLY A 18 -9.01 13.29 -4.24
CA GLY A 18 -8.04 14.29 -4.69
C GLY A 18 -6.70 14.26 -3.95
N HIS A 19 -6.41 13.20 -3.19
CA HIS A 19 -5.11 13.06 -2.52
C HIS A 19 -4.04 12.50 -3.47
N THR A 20 -2.79 12.82 -3.17
CA THR A 20 -1.63 12.15 -3.80
C THR A 20 -1.35 10.87 -3.03
N VAL A 21 -1.30 9.73 -3.73
CA VAL A 21 -1.15 8.42 -3.11
C VAL A 21 0.10 7.71 -3.62
N THR A 22 0.90 7.18 -2.70
CA THR A 22 2.00 6.26 -2.99
C THR A 22 1.71 4.91 -2.32
N VAL A 23 1.78 3.83 -3.09
CA VAL A 23 1.63 2.46 -2.60
C VAL A 23 3.02 1.81 -2.49
N LEU A 24 3.40 1.46 -1.26
CA LEU A 24 4.51 0.53 -0.98
C LEU A 24 3.96 -0.89 -0.78
N ASP A 25 4.37 -1.84 -1.60
CA ASP A 25 3.96 -3.25 -1.51
C ASP A 25 5.02 -4.18 -2.10
N ASP A 26 5.22 -5.36 -1.53
CA ASP A 26 6.15 -6.37 -2.06
C ASP A 26 5.45 -7.44 -2.91
N LEU A 27 4.13 -7.33 -3.09
CA LEU A 27 3.29 -8.24 -3.87
C LEU A 27 3.31 -9.70 -3.36
N SER A 28 3.75 -9.94 -2.12
CA SER A 28 3.82 -11.28 -1.54
C SER A 28 2.46 -11.98 -1.47
N THR A 29 1.38 -11.23 -1.19
CA THR A 29 -0.01 -11.71 -1.23
C THR A 29 -0.95 -10.80 -2.03
N GLY A 30 -0.46 -9.66 -2.51
CA GLY A 30 -1.21 -8.71 -3.33
C GLY A 30 -0.93 -8.89 -4.82
N PHE A 31 -1.55 -8.05 -5.65
CA PHE A 31 -1.33 -8.08 -7.10
C PHE A 31 -1.06 -6.68 -7.64
N ARG A 32 -0.10 -6.55 -8.56
CA ARG A 32 0.23 -5.26 -9.19
C ARG A 32 -1.00 -4.58 -9.83
N ALA A 33 -1.88 -5.38 -10.43
CA ALA A 33 -3.13 -4.93 -11.03
C ALA A 33 -4.15 -4.36 -10.01
N GLY A 34 -3.97 -4.67 -8.72
CA GLY A 34 -4.77 -4.09 -7.63
C GLY A 34 -4.32 -2.67 -7.25
N VAL A 35 -3.16 -2.21 -7.69
CA VAL A 35 -2.72 -0.83 -7.42
C VAL A 35 -3.42 0.12 -8.39
N PRO A 36 -4.14 1.14 -7.91
CA PRO A 36 -4.77 2.14 -8.77
C PRO A 36 -3.79 2.82 -9.72
N ALA A 37 -4.21 3.05 -10.97
CA ALA A 37 -3.36 3.65 -12.01
C ALA A 37 -2.88 5.08 -11.65
N GLY A 38 -3.62 5.81 -10.82
CA GLY A 38 -3.25 7.15 -10.36
C GLY A 38 -2.28 7.16 -9.16
N ALA A 39 -2.00 6.02 -8.54
CA ALA A 39 -1.06 5.95 -7.42
C ALA A 39 0.37 5.72 -7.92
N ALA A 40 1.33 6.42 -7.31
CA ALA A 40 2.72 6.03 -7.42
C ALA A 40 2.90 4.64 -6.79
N PHE A 41 3.81 3.83 -7.35
CA PHE A 41 4.07 2.49 -6.85
C PHE A 41 5.54 2.30 -6.56
N ILE A 42 5.81 1.77 -5.38
CA ILE A 42 7.12 1.36 -4.92
C ILE A 42 7.01 -0.13 -4.59
N GLU A 43 7.72 -0.94 -5.37
CA GLU A 43 7.87 -2.36 -5.05
C GLU A 43 8.92 -2.50 -3.95
N GLY A 44 8.50 -3.00 -2.79
CA GLY A 44 9.40 -3.10 -1.64
C GLY A 44 8.72 -3.61 -0.39
N ARG A 45 9.53 -4.21 0.49
CA ARG A 45 9.03 -4.76 1.74
C ARG A 45 8.82 -3.66 2.78
N ILE A 46 7.85 -3.86 3.67
CA ILE A 46 7.57 -2.89 4.74
C ILE A 46 8.76 -2.70 5.70
N GLN A 47 9.61 -3.71 5.88
CA GLN A 47 10.80 -3.60 6.73
C GLN A 47 11.81 -2.58 6.19
N ASP A 48 11.72 -2.24 4.90
CA ASP A 48 12.56 -1.26 4.23
C ASP A 48 11.85 0.10 4.04
N ALA A 49 10.66 0.30 4.64
CA ALA A 49 9.84 1.50 4.47
C ALA A 49 10.58 2.81 4.83
N ALA A 50 11.52 2.76 5.78
CA ALA A 50 12.32 3.92 6.16
C ALA A 50 13.18 4.50 5.02
N ARG A 51 13.39 3.75 3.93
CA ARG A 51 14.08 4.23 2.71
C ARG A 51 13.17 5.08 1.81
N HIS A 52 11.86 4.97 1.99
CA HIS A 52 10.84 5.52 1.09
C HIS A 52 9.92 6.54 1.77
N LEU A 53 9.80 6.47 3.09
CA LEU A 53 9.05 7.41 3.90
C LEU A 53 9.94 8.59 4.29
N ASP A 54 9.46 9.79 4.01
CA ASP A 54 10.09 11.05 4.40
C ASP A 54 9.01 12.03 4.92
N PRO A 55 9.40 13.19 5.50
CA PRO A 55 8.44 14.14 6.07
C PRO A 55 7.47 14.81 5.08
N SER A 56 7.56 14.57 3.77
CA SER A 56 6.60 15.08 2.78
C SER A 56 5.25 14.37 2.79
N TYR A 57 5.15 13.20 3.43
CA TYR A 57 3.88 12.49 3.58
C TYR A 57 3.06 13.06 4.73
N ASP A 58 1.82 13.47 4.46
CA ASP A 58 0.88 13.96 5.47
C ASP A 58 0.33 12.85 6.38
N GLY A 59 0.37 11.58 5.93
CA GLY A 59 -0.15 10.45 6.69
C GLY A 59 0.24 9.10 6.09
N VAL A 60 0.21 8.05 6.92
CA VAL A 60 0.54 6.67 6.55
C VAL A 60 -0.57 5.72 6.98
N LEU A 61 -1.11 4.95 6.04
CA LEU A 61 -2.08 3.89 6.30
C LEU A 61 -1.42 2.53 6.09
N HIS A 62 -1.24 1.76 7.17
CA HIS A 62 -0.45 0.53 7.16
C HIS A 62 -1.34 -0.73 7.03
N PHE A 63 -1.35 -1.31 5.83
CA PHE A 63 -2.08 -2.56 5.49
C PHE A 63 -1.15 -3.75 5.16
N ALA A 64 0.17 -3.60 5.34
CA ALA A 64 1.14 -4.63 4.96
C ALA A 64 1.38 -5.63 6.10
N ALA A 65 0.38 -6.49 6.36
CA ALA A 65 0.43 -7.51 7.39
C ALA A 65 -0.07 -8.86 6.85
N PHE A 66 0.45 -9.96 7.39
CA PHE A 66 -0.11 -11.29 7.16
C PHE A 66 -1.43 -11.41 7.94
N SER A 67 -2.54 -11.42 7.22
CA SER A 67 -3.89 -11.50 7.80
C SER A 67 -4.39 -12.94 7.97
N GLN A 68 -3.74 -13.91 7.35
CA GLN A 68 -4.05 -15.32 7.59
C GLN A 68 -3.47 -15.74 8.92
N VAL A 69 -4.35 -16.01 9.88
CA VAL A 69 -4.00 -16.73 11.10
C VAL A 69 -3.84 -18.19 10.71
N GLY A 70 -2.65 -18.77 10.87
CA GLY A 70 -2.43 -20.19 10.58
C GLY A 70 -3.38 -21.07 11.41
N GLU A 71 -3.80 -22.20 10.85
CA GLU A 71 -4.48 -23.24 11.63
C GLU A 71 -3.57 -23.67 12.79
N SER A 72 -4.13 -23.71 13.99
CA SER A 72 -3.44 -24.17 15.21
C SER A 72 -3.45 -25.69 15.31
#